data_AF-A0A496WEH5-F1
#
_entry.id   AF-A0A496WEH5-F1
#
_cell.length_a   1.000
_cell.length_b   1.000
_cell.length_c   1.000
_cell.angle_alpha   90.00
_cell.angle_beta   90.00
_cell.angle_gamma   90.00
#
_symmetry.space_group_name_H-M   'P 1'
#
loop_
_entity.id
_entity.type
_entity.pdbx_description
1 polymer ?
#
loop_
_entity_poly.entity_id
_entity_poly.type
_entity_poly.pdbx_seq_one_letter_code
_entity_poly.pdbx_strand_id
1 'polypeptide(L)'
;MAHSGPDDDRLDEIYQETENMRNGIYIIAMMLALVMQSATAETVAIPGHTTSDQMQAMPVRGVKMESVLAEFGEPIQRYDAIGEPPISEWVYGGFRVYFEYEIVLHSIDMNTLIMPK
;
A
#
# COMPACT_ATOMS: atom_id res chain seq x y z
N MET A 1 -9.97 67.65 34.12
CA MET A 1 -11.02 67.15 33.22
C MET A 1 -10.33 66.77 31.93
N ALA A 2 -9.89 65.51 31.80
CA ALA A 2 -9.23 65.02 30.60
C ALA A 2 -10.32 64.55 29.62
N HIS A 3 -10.21 65.02 28.40
CA HIS A 3 -11.15 64.84 27.30
C HIS A 3 -10.97 63.41 26.76
N SER A 4 -11.87 62.49 27.13
CA SER A 4 -12.04 61.21 26.43
C SER A 4 -12.60 61.54 25.05
N GLY A 5 -11.71 61.53 24.04
CA GLY A 5 -12.05 61.78 22.66
C GLY A 5 -12.61 60.50 22.01
N PRO A 6 -13.55 60.63 21.05
CA PRO A 6 -14.22 59.51 20.35
C PRO A 6 -13.29 58.64 19.48
N ASP A 7 -11.97 58.87 19.56
CA ASP A 7 -10.95 58.15 18.80
C ASP A 7 -10.47 56.87 19.51
N ASP A 8 -10.67 56.74 20.83
CA ASP A 8 -10.28 55.55 21.62
C ASP A 8 -11.14 54.32 21.24
N ASP A 9 -12.45 54.53 21.14
CA ASP A 9 -13.42 53.50 20.74
C ASP A 9 -13.13 52.92 19.33
N ARG A 10 -12.54 53.74 18.44
CA ARG A 10 -12.17 53.32 17.07
C ARG A 10 -10.93 52.44 17.05
N LEU A 11 -10.02 52.60 18.01
CA LEU A 11 -8.84 51.77 18.12
C LEU A 11 -9.20 50.38 18.66
N ASP A 12 -10.09 50.32 19.65
CA ASP A 12 -10.62 49.06 20.19
C ASP A 12 -11.35 48.24 19.13
N GLU A 13 -12.13 48.89 18.24
CA GLU A 13 -12.81 48.23 17.11
C GLU A 13 -11.83 47.58 16.12
N ILE A 14 -10.73 48.29 15.80
CA ILE A 14 -9.66 47.76 14.91
C ILE A 14 -8.90 46.61 15.57
N TYR A 15 -8.59 46.71 16.87
CA TYR A 15 -7.95 45.61 17.59
C TYR A 15 -8.84 44.36 17.63
N GLN A 16 -10.15 44.53 17.86
CA GLN A 16 -11.12 43.45 17.83
C GLN A 16 -11.27 42.83 16.44
N GLU A 17 -11.24 43.64 15.37
CA GLU A 17 -11.26 43.17 13.98
C GLU A 17 -10.01 42.35 13.62
N THR A 18 -8.83 42.82 14.03
CA THR A 18 -7.57 42.10 13.81
C THR A 18 -7.48 40.79 14.60
N GLU A 19 -8.05 40.74 15.80
CA GLU A 19 -8.15 39.53 16.60
C GLU A 19 -9.14 38.54 16.00
N ASN A 20 -10.30 38.99 15.51
CA ASN A 20 -11.27 38.14 14.83
C ASN A 20 -10.69 37.53 13.54
N MET A 21 -9.92 38.31 12.76
CA MET A 21 -9.22 37.81 11.57
C MET A 21 -8.15 36.77 11.90
N ARG A 22 -7.37 37.01 12.96
CA ARG A 22 -6.35 36.07 13.46
C ARG A 22 -6.97 34.78 14.01
N ASN A 23 -8.06 34.89 14.76
CA ASN A 23 -8.76 33.72 15.29
C ASN A 23 -9.46 32.93 14.17
N GLY A 24 -9.98 33.62 13.15
CA GLY A 24 -10.52 33.01 11.94
C GLY A 24 -9.50 32.16 11.17
N ILE A 25 -8.25 32.64 11.03
CA ILE A 25 -7.22 31.85 10.34
C ILE A 25 -6.82 30.60 11.14
N TYR A 26 -6.81 30.67 12.47
CA TYR A 26 -6.58 29.50 13.33
C TYR A 26 -7.72 28.48 13.26
N ILE A 27 -8.98 28.94 13.21
CA ILE A 27 -10.15 28.07 13.06
C ILE A 27 -10.13 27.37 11.69
N ILE A 28 -9.81 28.10 10.61
CA ILE A 28 -9.70 27.52 9.26
C ILE A 28 -8.56 26.51 9.20
N ALA A 29 -7.40 26.82 9.78
CA ALA A 29 -6.26 25.90 9.83
C ALA A 29 -6.57 24.62 10.63
N MET A 30 -7.28 24.75 11.76
CA MET A 30 -7.72 23.62 12.58
C MET A 30 -8.76 22.75 11.87
N MET A 31 -9.70 23.35 11.13
CA MET A 31 -10.66 22.63 10.30
C MET A 31 -9.98 21.86 9.16
N LEU A 32 -8.95 22.44 8.53
CA LEU A 32 -8.21 21.80 7.44
C LEU A 32 -7.39 20.60 7.92
N ALA A 33 -6.85 20.65 9.15
CA ALA A 33 -6.07 19.57 9.75
C ALA A 33 -6.91 18.30 10.05
N LEU A 34 -8.23 18.41 10.14
CA LEU A 34 -9.13 17.31 10.51
C LEU A 34 -9.44 16.34 9.35
N VAL A 35 -9.04 16.65 8.12
CA VAL A 35 -9.36 15.84 6.93
C VAL A 35 -8.48 14.60 6.77
N MET A 36 -7.41 14.44 7.55
CA MET A 36 -6.55 13.25 7.50
C MET A 36 -7.03 12.13 8.43
N GLN A 37 -8.20 11.57 8.16
CA GLN A 37 -8.62 10.30 8.76
C GLN A 37 -8.32 9.19 7.76
N SER A 38 -7.27 8.43 8.04
CA SER A 38 -6.82 7.29 7.23
C SER A 38 -7.89 6.20 7.19
N ALA A 39 -8.30 5.78 5.99
CA ALA A 39 -9.13 4.60 5.80
C ALA A 39 -8.36 3.36 6.25
N THR A 40 -8.80 2.71 7.32
CA THR A 40 -8.36 1.35 7.64
C THR A 40 -9.20 0.38 6.83
N ALA A 41 -8.59 -0.31 5.86
CA ALA A 41 -9.27 -1.37 5.13
C ALA A 41 -9.62 -2.51 6.12
N GLU A 42 -10.90 -2.65 6.44
CA GLU A 42 -11.40 -3.77 7.23
C GLU A 42 -11.37 -5.04 6.38
N THR A 43 -10.42 -5.93 6.66
CA THR A 43 -10.40 -7.25 6.07
C THR A 43 -11.46 -8.10 6.74
N VAL A 44 -12.57 -8.34 6.03
CA VAL A 44 -13.61 -9.27 6.46
C VAL A 44 -13.02 -10.69 6.48
N ALA A 45 -12.76 -11.21 7.68
CA ALA A 45 -12.37 -12.59 7.88
C ALA A 45 -13.61 -13.50 7.74
N ILE A 46 -13.76 -14.16 6.59
CA ILE A 46 -14.66 -15.30 6.41
C ILE A 46 -14.31 -16.36 7.48
N PRO A 47 -15.22 -16.70 8.40
CA PRO A 47 -14.97 -17.74 9.40
C PRO A 47 -14.63 -19.06 8.69
N GLY A 48 -13.40 -19.53 8.87
CA GLY A 48 -12.89 -20.73 8.19
C GLY A 48 -11.68 -20.47 7.28
N HIS A 49 -11.34 -19.22 6.98
CA HIS A 49 -10.06 -18.86 6.35
C HIS A 49 -9.22 -18.03 7.31
N THR A 50 -8.40 -18.68 8.11
CA THR A 50 -7.25 -18.03 8.70
C THR A 50 -6.20 -17.89 7.60
N THR A 51 -6.10 -16.72 6.96
CA THR A 51 -4.89 -16.30 6.22
C THR A 51 -3.75 -16.09 7.22
N SER A 52 -3.35 -17.17 7.86
CA SER A 52 -2.19 -17.29 8.74
C SER A 52 -1.69 -18.74 8.77
N ASP A 53 -2.07 -19.56 7.78
CA ASP A 53 -1.24 -20.68 7.42
C ASP A 53 -0.06 -20.10 6.64
N GLN A 54 1.16 -20.45 7.03
CA GLN A 54 2.41 -19.89 6.52
C GLN A 54 2.52 -20.09 5.00
N MET A 55 1.93 -19.20 4.21
CA MET A 55 1.96 -19.28 2.76
C MET A 55 3.40 -19.05 2.32
N GLN A 56 3.96 -20.03 1.62
CA GLN A 56 5.32 -19.92 1.09
C GLN A 56 5.40 -18.69 0.17
N ALA A 57 6.39 -17.83 0.39
CA ALA A 57 6.64 -16.70 -0.50
C ALA A 57 7.00 -17.21 -1.90
N MET A 58 6.32 -16.69 -2.93
CA MET A 58 6.47 -17.13 -4.31
C MET A 58 6.36 -15.91 -5.26
N PRO A 59 7.01 -15.95 -6.43
CA PRO A 59 6.88 -14.89 -7.41
C PRO A 59 5.43 -14.68 -7.84
N VAL A 60 5.00 -13.41 -7.89
CA VAL A 60 3.66 -13.06 -8.38
C VAL A 60 3.67 -12.90 -9.91
N ARG A 61 2.50 -13.08 -10.52
CA ARG A 61 2.31 -12.93 -11.97
C ARG A 61 2.78 -11.55 -12.45
N GLY A 62 3.44 -11.51 -13.61
CA GLY A 62 3.93 -10.27 -14.23
C GLY A 62 5.36 -9.87 -13.85
N VAL A 63 5.97 -10.53 -12.85
CA VAL A 63 7.36 -10.30 -12.47
C VAL A 63 8.30 -10.84 -13.56
N LYS A 64 9.45 -10.17 -13.78
CA LYS A 64 10.45 -10.63 -14.75
C LYS A 64 11.34 -11.73 -14.20
N MET A 65 11.85 -12.60 -15.06
CA MET A 65 12.83 -13.64 -14.71
C MET A 65 14.01 -13.11 -13.89
N GLU A 66 14.57 -11.94 -14.24
CA GLU A 66 15.72 -11.37 -13.50
C GLU A 66 15.34 -10.98 -12.08
N SER A 67 14.14 -10.43 -11.90
CA SER A 67 13.62 -10.10 -10.57
C SER A 67 13.37 -11.36 -9.73
N VAL A 68 12.88 -12.44 -10.36
CA VAL A 68 12.75 -13.74 -9.68
C VAL A 68 14.11 -14.26 -9.23
N LEU A 69 15.13 -14.20 -10.08
CA LEU A 69 16.49 -14.62 -9.69
C LEU A 69 17.06 -13.74 -8.58
N ALA A 70 16.82 -12.43 -8.63
CA ALA A 70 17.31 -11.50 -7.62
C ALA A 70 16.68 -11.74 -6.24
N GLU A 71 15.39 -12.10 -6.20
CA GLU A 71 14.64 -12.28 -4.95
C GLU A 71 14.70 -13.71 -4.41
N PHE A 72 14.65 -14.72 -5.28
CA PHE A 72 14.54 -16.14 -4.89
C PHE A 72 15.81 -16.96 -5.16
N GLY A 73 16.80 -16.40 -5.85
CA GLY A 73 18.04 -17.07 -6.21
C GLY A 73 17.91 -18.00 -7.42
N GLU A 74 18.88 -18.89 -7.60
CA GLU A 74 18.90 -19.86 -8.69
C GLU A 74 17.94 -21.03 -8.43
N PRO A 75 17.11 -21.43 -9.42
CA PRO A 75 16.29 -22.64 -9.29
C PRO A 75 17.14 -23.91 -9.30
N ILE A 76 16.63 -24.97 -8.67
CA ILE A 76 17.24 -26.30 -8.66
C ILE A 76 17.23 -26.90 -10.07
N GLN A 77 16.21 -26.59 -10.86
CA GLN A 77 16.10 -27.04 -12.25
C GLN A 77 15.37 -26.00 -13.10
N ARG A 78 15.79 -25.88 -14.36
CA ARG A 78 15.11 -25.12 -15.41
C ARG A 78 14.75 -26.06 -16.54
N TYR A 79 13.52 -25.99 -17.02
CA TYR A 79 13.07 -26.65 -18.22
C TYR A 79 12.96 -25.63 -19.35
N ASP A 80 13.45 -26.02 -20.53
CA ASP A 80 13.38 -25.19 -21.73
C ASP A 80 11.94 -24.86 -22.10
N ALA A 81 11.78 -23.77 -22.85
CA ALA A 81 10.46 -23.33 -23.28
C ALA A 81 9.84 -24.31 -24.29
N ILE A 82 8.54 -24.56 -24.14
CA ILE A 82 7.76 -25.42 -25.05
C ILE A 82 6.55 -24.64 -25.57
N GLY A 83 6.25 -24.77 -26.86
CA GLY A 83 5.02 -24.29 -27.51
C GLY A 83 5.07 -22.85 -28.02
N GLU A 84 3.90 -22.37 -28.47
CA GLU A 84 3.63 -20.99 -28.88
C GLU A 84 2.32 -20.53 -28.21
N PRO A 85 2.34 -19.54 -27.29
CA PRO A 85 3.52 -18.81 -26.80
C PRO A 85 4.49 -19.71 -26.01
N PRO A 86 5.79 -19.37 -25.98
CA PRO A 86 6.80 -20.20 -25.31
C PRO A 86 6.61 -20.19 -23.80
N ILE A 87 6.39 -21.37 -23.20
CA ILE A 87 6.28 -21.53 -21.76
C ILE A 87 7.48 -22.28 -21.20
N SER A 88 8.22 -21.64 -20.28
CA SER A 88 9.32 -22.27 -19.53
C SER A 88 8.95 -22.52 -18.07
N GLU A 89 9.65 -23.45 -17.43
CA GLU A 89 9.38 -23.84 -16.03
C GLU A 89 10.66 -23.84 -15.21
N TRP A 90 10.63 -23.20 -14.04
CA TRP A 90 11.70 -23.24 -13.03
C TRP A 90 11.22 -23.90 -11.74
N VAL A 91 12.09 -24.71 -11.12
CA VAL A 91 11.79 -25.52 -9.91
C VAL A 91 12.64 -25.05 -8.73
N TYR A 92 12.00 -24.65 -7.63
CA TYR A 92 12.65 -24.19 -6.38
C TYR A 92 12.50 -25.16 -5.20
N GLY A 93 12.02 -26.38 -5.45
CA GLY A 93 11.80 -27.41 -4.44
C GLY A 93 10.41 -27.32 -3.80
N GLY A 94 10.13 -26.24 -3.06
CA GLY A 94 8.82 -26.02 -2.44
C GLY A 94 7.74 -25.50 -3.40
N PHE A 95 8.17 -24.86 -4.49
CA PHE A 95 7.27 -24.32 -5.50
C PHE A 95 7.88 -24.40 -6.90
N ARG A 96 7.02 -24.22 -7.91
CA ARG A 96 7.40 -24.12 -9.33
C ARG A 96 6.89 -22.80 -9.89
N VAL A 97 7.63 -22.24 -10.84
CA VAL A 97 7.30 -20.99 -11.52
C VAL A 97 7.27 -21.23 -13.02
N TYR A 98 6.17 -20.86 -13.65
CA TYR A 98 5.97 -20.92 -15.08
C TYR A 98 6.09 -19.52 -15.66
N PHE A 99 6.82 -19.39 -16.76
CA PHE A 99 7.03 -18.12 -17.45
C PHE A 99 6.52 -18.21 -18.88
N GLU A 100 5.87 -17.15 -19.33
CA GLU A 100 5.65 -16.91 -20.75
C GLU A 100 6.70 -15.88 -21.20
N TYR A 101 7.52 -16.23 -22.18
CA TYR A 101 8.76 -15.49 -22.47
C TYR A 101 9.60 -15.30 -21.20
N GLU A 102 9.77 -14.05 -20.74
CA GLU A 102 10.58 -13.67 -19.57
C GLU A 102 9.71 -13.25 -18.38
N ILE A 103 8.39 -13.45 -18.45
CA ILE A 103 7.42 -12.94 -17.48
C ILE A 103 6.76 -14.10 -16.74
N VAL A 104 6.67 -13.99 -15.41
CA VAL A 104 5.95 -14.95 -14.58
C VAL A 104 4.50 -15.02 -15.04
N LEU A 105 4.12 -16.18 -15.56
CA LEU A 105 2.75 -16.52 -15.89
C LEU A 105 2.02 -17.00 -14.64
N HIS A 106 2.62 -17.94 -13.91
CA HIS A 106 2.01 -18.53 -12.73
C HIS A 106 3.02 -19.23 -11.81
N SER A 107 2.71 -19.29 -10.51
CA SER A 107 3.53 -19.97 -9.52
C SER A 107 2.66 -20.96 -8.74
N ILE A 108 3.13 -22.21 -8.59
CA ILE A 108 2.40 -23.28 -7.91
C ILE A 108 3.15 -23.73 -6.67
N ASP A 109 2.48 -23.71 -5.53
CA ASP A 109 2.97 -24.28 -4.28
C ASP A 109 2.86 -25.81 -4.35
N MET A 110 3.99 -26.49 -4.25
CA MET A 110 4.00 -27.96 -4.27
C MET A 110 3.39 -28.52 -2.99
N ASN A 111 3.51 -27.84 -1.84
CA ASN A 111 2.98 -28.35 -0.57
C ASN A 111 1.46 -28.53 -0.62
N THR A 112 0.76 -27.62 -1.30
CA THR A 112 -0.69 -27.70 -1.53
C THR A 112 -1.08 -28.86 -2.48
N LEU A 113 -0.18 -29.27 -3.38
CA LEU A 113 -0.44 -30.38 -4.30
C LEU A 113 -0.17 -31.76 -3.70
N ILE A 114 0.77 -31.87 -2.77
CA ILE A 114 1.19 -33.18 -2.21
C ILE A 114 0.41 -33.51 -0.92
N MET A 115 -0.19 -32.51 -0.26
CA MET A 115 -1.07 -32.74 0.88
C MET A 115 -2.04 -31.55 1.07
N PRO A 116 -3.31 -31.66 0.68
CA PRO A 116 -4.31 -30.65 1.04
C PRO A 116 -4.50 -30.69 2.56
N LYS A 117 -4.30 -29.57 3.23
CA LYS A 117 -4.66 -29.40 4.65
C LYS A 117 -6.18 -29.30 4.81
#